data_AF-A0A533XQM2-F1
#
_entry.id   AF-A0A533XQM2-F1
#
_cell.length_a   1.000
_cell.length_b   1.000
_cell.length_c   1.000
_cell.angle_alpha   90.00
_cell.angle_beta   90.00
_cell.angle_gamma   90.00
#
_symmetry.space_group_name_H-M   'P 1'
#
loop_
_entity.id
_entity.type
_entity.pdbx_description
1 polymer ?
#
loop_
_entity_poly.entity_id
_entity_poly.type
_entity_poly.pdbx_seq_one_letter_code
_entity_poly.pdbx_strand_id
1 'polypeptide(L)'
;MKPFTSVSALIGALLVIVLPTGTILAQTDGDQARVETVAKNIDKDTASKGSSTQVPVLSKEFNVTPKTVEDLRTKQGWGGVTIELAMAQHLTQTDPKTFPTMTDALQKLDTLRAEKEGWGRIAKDMGFKLGPVVSAAEHTRIELIRDLQAAERPAKMEKVERVDRPDRPQRPERPERIERPHR
;
A
#
# COMPACT_ATOMS: atom_id res chain seq x y z
N MET A 1 -32.65 -62.19 40.66
CA MET A 1 -32.55 -63.26 39.65
C MET A 1 -32.31 -62.61 38.29
N LYS A 2 -31.21 -62.96 37.60
CA LYS A 2 -30.89 -62.67 36.18
C LYS A 2 -31.77 -63.58 35.29
N PRO A 3 -32.05 -63.36 33.98
CA PRO A 3 -31.01 -63.33 32.92
C PRO A 3 -31.31 -62.61 31.58
N PHE A 4 -30.27 -62.62 30.74
CA PHE A 4 -30.23 -62.67 29.27
C PHE A 4 -29.52 -61.54 28.50
N THR A 5 -28.46 -62.01 27.85
CA THR A 5 -27.56 -61.48 26.83
C THR A 5 -28.26 -61.03 25.54
N SER A 6 -27.72 -60.00 24.89
CA SER A 6 -27.63 -59.94 23.41
C SER A 6 -26.43 -59.11 22.97
N VAL A 7 -25.55 -59.80 22.25
CA VAL A 7 -24.48 -59.27 21.40
C VAL A 7 -25.12 -58.91 20.05
N SER A 8 -24.86 -57.72 19.51
CA SER A 8 -24.94 -57.48 18.07
C SER A 8 -24.06 -56.30 17.68
N ALA A 9 -23.05 -56.63 16.88
CA ALA A 9 -22.16 -55.75 16.17
C ALA A 9 -22.88 -55.12 14.97
N LEU A 10 -22.65 -53.82 14.74
CA LEU A 10 -22.72 -53.15 13.43
C LEU A 10 -21.71 -51.99 13.52
N ILE A 11 -20.44 -52.25 13.25
CA ILE A 11 -19.77 -51.98 11.96
C ILE A 11 -19.99 -50.53 11.52
N GLY A 12 -18.93 -49.75 11.70
CA GLY A 12 -18.88 -48.35 11.40
C GLY A 12 -19.06 -48.03 9.91
N ALA A 13 -19.67 -46.88 9.69
CA ALA A 13 -19.47 -46.08 8.50
C ALA A 13 -19.17 -44.65 8.99
N LEU A 14 -17.95 -44.44 9.49
CA LEU A 14 -17.38 -43.10 9.62
C LEU A 14 -17.10 -42.63 8.19
N LEU A 15 -18.08 -41.96 7.59
CA LEU A 15 -17.91 -41.26 6.32
C LEU A 15 -16.97 -40.07 6.58
N VAL A 16 -15.66 -40.33 6.53
CA VAL A 16 -14.66 -39.28 6.46
C VAL A 16 -14.84 -38.62 5.10
N ILE A 17 -15.57 -37.51 5.08
CA ILE A 17 -15.58 -36.57 3.97
C ILE A 17 -14.16 -36.01 3.91
N VAL A 18 -13.30 -36.68 3.14
CA VAL A 18 -12.02 -36.12 2.71
C VAL A 18 -12.38 -34.99 1.74
N LEU A 19 -12.52 -33.78 2.28
CA LEU A 19 -12.55 -32.58 1.46
C LEU A 19 -11.21 -32.49 0.71
N PRO A 20 -11.22 -32.19 -0.60
CA PRO A 20 -10.00 -32.09 -1.38
C PRO A 20 -9.18 -30.90 -0.89
N THR A 21 -8.09 -31.17 -0.19
CA THR A 21 -7.06 -30.19 0.26
C THR A 21 -6.19 -29.70 -0.91
N GLY A 22 -6.77 -29.55 -2.10
CA GLY A 22 -6.05 -29.48 -3.38
C GLY A 22 -5.80 -28.09 -3.96
N THR A 23 -6.11 -26.98 -3.28
CA THR A 23 -6.05 -25.64 -3.92
C THR A 23 -4.97 -24.70 -3.38
N ILE A 24 -4.15 -25.10 -2.41
CA ILE A 24 -3.18 -24.17 -1.79
C ILE A 24 -1.94 -23.94 -2.69
N LEU A 25 -1.51 -24.94 -3.48
CA LEU A 25 -0.26 -24.84 -4.24
C LEU A 25 -0.35 -23.85 -5.42
N ALA A 26 -1.41 -23.91 -6.24
CA ALA A 26 -1.56 -23.04 -7.41
C ALA A 26 -1.71 -21.55 -7.06
N GLN A 27 -2.30 -21.24 -5.90
CA GLN A 27 -2.51 -19.85 -5.47
C GLN A 27 -1.21 -19.16 -5.03
N THR A 28 -0.27 -19.92 -4.45
CA THR A 28 0.99 -19.37 -3.93
C THR A 28 1.93 -18.95 -5.06
N ASP A 29 2.00 -19.74 -6.13
CA ASP A 29 2.82 -19.42 -7.31
C ASP A 29 2.25 -18.22 -8.09
N GLY A 30 0.92 -18.14 -8.20
CA GLY A 30 0.24 -17.01 -8.82
C GLY A 30 0.46 -15.71 -8.05
N ASP A 31 0.34 -15.74 -6.72
CA ASP A 31 0.58 -14.54 -5.91
C ASP A 31 2.06 -14.13 -5.86
N GLN A 32 3.01 -15.07 -5.93
CA GLN A 32 4.44 -14.77 -6.07
C GLN A 32 4.72 -13.95 -7.34
N ALA A 33 4.21 -14.42 -8.48
CA ALA A 33 4.37 -13.70 -9.75
C ALA A 33 3.74 -12.31 -9.72
N ARG A 34 2.61 -12.16 -9.01
CA ARG A 34 1.96 -10.86 -8.81
C ARG A 34 2.82 -9.93 -7.97
N VAL A 35 3.34 -10.38 -6.82
CA VAL A 35 4.25 -9.59 -5.97
C VAL A 35 5.46 -9.10 -6.77
N GLU A 36 6.09 -9.95 -7.58
CA GLU A 36 7.21 -9.55 -8.42
C GLU A 36 6.82 -8.51 -9.48
N THR A 37 5.63 -8.67 -10.06
CA THR A 37 5.08 -7.71 -11.04
C THR A 37 4.84 -6.36 -10.39
N VAL A 38 4.21 -6.34 -9.21
CA VAL A 38 3.97 -5.10 -8.43
C VAL A 38 5.29 -4.42 -8.09
N ALA A 39 6.26 -5.16 -7.60
CA ALA A 39 7.58 -4.62 -7.25
C ALA A 39 8.26 -3.98 -8.48
N LYS A 40 8.27 -4.67 -9.63
CA LYS A 40 8.82 -4.13 -10.88
C LYS A 40 8.10 -2.87 -11.35
N ASN A 41 6.78 -2.84 -11.22
CA ASN A 41 5.99 -1.66 -11.60
C ASN A 41 6.31 -0.47 -10.70
N ILE A 42 6.38 -0.67 -9.38
CA ILE A 42 6.79 0.37 -8.43
C ILE A 42 8.19 0.88 -8.77
N ASP A 43 9.16 -0.02 -8.98
CA ASP A 43 10.53 0.38 -9.34
C ASP A 43 10.55 1.20 -10.63
N LYS A 44 9.79 0.80 -11.65
CA LYS A 44 9.67 1.52 -12.91
C LYS A 44 9.08 2.92 -12.74
N ASP A 45 7.98 3.05 -12.01
CA ASP A 45 7.28 4.33 -11.86
C ASP A 45 8.03 5.30 -10.94
N THR A 46 8.85 4.76 -10.03
CA THR A 46 9.65 5.55 -9.08
C THR A 46 11.08 5.82 -9.58
N ALA A 47 11.52 5.20 -10.68
CA ALA A 47 12.90 5.29 -11.18
C ALA A 47 13.36 6.72 -11.54
N SER A 48 12.44 7.60 -11.93
CA SER A 48 12.75 8.93 -12.46
C SER A 48 12.86 10.02 -11.38
N LYS A 49 12.50 9.73 -10.13
CA LYS A 49 12.50 10.69 -9.02
C LYS A 49 13.30 10.10 -7.86
N GLY A 50 14.29 10.83 -7.36
CA GLY A 50 15.12 10.37 -6.23
C GLY A 50 14.31 10.22 -4.93
N SER A 51 14.93 9.64 -3.90
CA SER A 51 14.31 9.21 -2.62
C SER A 51 13.50 10.26 -1.84
N SER A 52 13.53 11.53 -2.23
CA SER A 52 12.90 12.64 -1.51
C SER A 52 11.37 12.55 -1.46
N THR A 53 10.73 11.85 -2.39
CA THR A 53 9.26 11.72 -2.43
C THR A 53 8.79 10.36 -1.88
N GLN A 54 9.53 9.29 -2.13
CA GLN A 54 9.11 7.93 -1.75
C GLN A 54 9.22 7.70 -0.24
N VAL A 55 10.31 8.18 0.40
CA VAL A 55 10.52 8.02 1.84
C VAL A 55 9.35 8.58 2.67
N PRO A 56 8.91 9.84 2.50
CA PRO A 56 7.81 10.37 3.30
C PRO A 56 6.47 9.67 3.02
N VAL A 57 6.21 9.27 1.77
CA VAL A 57 4.99 8.52 1.42
C VAL A 57 4.95 7.16 2.10
N LEU A 58 6.02 6.38 1.96
CA LEU A 58 6.10 5.04 2.57
C LEU A 58 6.10 5.11 4.11
N SER A 59 6.78 6.10 4.68
CA SER A 59 6.77 6.36 6.12
C SER A 59 5.35 6.61 6.64
N LYS A 60 4.57 7.43 5.92
CA LYS A 60 3.18 7.75 6.25
C LYS A 60 2.26 6.54 6.07
N GLU A 61 2.30 5.88 4.93
CA GLU A 61 1.40 4.76 4.59
C GLU A 61 1.57 3.57 5.54
N PHE A 62 2.81 3.27 5.92
CA PHE A 62 3.13 2.12 6.79
C PHE A 62 3.33 2.51 8.26
N ASN A 63 3.18 3.78 8.61
CA ASN A 63 3.40 4.32 9.96
C ASN A 63 4.78 3.91 10.54
N VAL A 64 5.84 4.02 9.71
CA VAL A 64 7.23 3.73 10.07
C VAL A 64 8.08 4.98 10.05
N THR A 65 9.25 4.97 10.70
CA THR A 65 10.17 6.11 10.63
C THR A 65 10.77 6.23 9.22
N PRO A 66 11.04 7.46 8.73
CA PRO A 66 11.74 7.68 7.45
C PRO A 66 13.07 6.91 7.36
N LYS A 67 13.81 6.85 8.48
CA LYS A 67 15.07 6.12 8.60
C LYS A 67 14.91 4.63 8.28
N THR A 68 13.84 3.99 8.75
CA THR A 68 13.56 2.57 8.43
C THR A 68 13.39 2.36 6.93
N VAL A 69 12.70 3.28 6.25
CA VAL A 69 12.50 3.21 4.79
C VAL A 69 13.82 3.43 4.04
N GLU A 70 14.63 4.38 4.49
CA GLU A 70 15.96 4.66 3.94
C GLU A 70 16.89 3.44 4.10
N ASP A 71 16.93 2.85 5.29
CA ASP A 71 17.74 1.68 5.59
C ASP A 71 17.33 0.49 4.70
N LEU A 72 16.03 0.24 4.52
CA LEU A 72 15.54 -0.79 3.60
C LEU A 72 15.91 -0.49 2.14
N ARG A 73 15.87 0.78 1.73
CA ARG A 73 16.21 1.20 0.36
C ARG A 73 17.69 0.97 0.03
N THR A 74 18.58 0.92 1.02
CA THR A 74 20.01 0.61 0.78
C THR A 74 20.23 -0.81 0.24
N LYS A 75 19.34 -1.75 0.57
CA LYS A 75 19.48 -3.18 0.24
C LYS A 75 18.73 -3.59 -1.04
N GLN A 76 17.76 -2.79 -1.50
CA GLN A 76 16.81 -3.19 -2.55
C GLN A 76 16.13 -2.00 -3.23
N GLY A 77 15.42 -2.25 -4.34
CA GLY A 77 14.59 -1.26 -5.03
C GLY A 77 13.35 -0.85 -4.22
N TRP A 78 12.69 0.23 -4.65
CA TRP A 78 11.46 0.75 -4.03
C TRP A 78 10.32 -0.26 -4.02
N GLY A 79 10.20 -1.08 -5.06
CA GLY A 79 9.23 -2.17 -5.11
C GLY A 79 9.46 -3.18 -4.00
N GLY A 80 10.72 -3.61 -3.82
CA GLY A 80 11.09 -4.51 -2.73
C GLY A 80 10.81 -3.93 -1.35
N VAL A 81 11.15 -2.65 -1.12
CA VAL A 81 10.86 -1.95 0.14
C VAL A 81 9.35 -1.93 0.43
N THR A 82 8.53 -1.56 -0.56
CA THR A 82 7.08 -1.50 -0.39
C THR A 82 6.47 -2.87 -0.08
N ILE A 83 6.92 -3.94 -0.73
CA ILE A 83 6.44 -5.29 -0.45
C ILE A 83 6.83 -5.71 0.97
N GLU A 84 8.06 -5.43 1.38
CA GLU A 84 8.55 -5.76 2.72
C GLU A 84 7.76 -5.06 3.83
N LEU A 85 7.53 -3.76 3.67
CA LEU A 85 6.69 -2.98 4.56
C LEU A 85 5.24 -3.50 4.57
N ALA A 86 4.67 -3.84 3.42
CA ALA A 86 3.32 -4.41 3.34
C ALA A 86 3.20 -5.76 4.06
N MET A 87 4.20 -6.64 3.97
CA MET A 87 4.20 -7.89 4.76
C MET A 87 4.35 -7.62 6.24
N ALA A 88 5.27 -6.74 6.64
CA ALA A 88 5.46 -6.43 8.05
C ALA A 88 4.17 -5.86 8.66
N GLN A 89 3.49 -4.97 7.96
CA GLN A 89 2.19 -4.45 8.38
C GLN A 89 1.16 -5.58 8.48
N HIS A 90 1.09 -6.47 7.48
CA HIS A 90 0.20 -7.61 7.51
C HIS A 90 0.44 -8.50 8.75
N LEU A 91 1.70 -8.83 9.03
CA LEU A 91 2.10 -9.66 10.16
C LEU A 91 1.67 -9.05 11.50
N THR A 92 1.90 -7.75 11.70
CA THR A 92 1.48 -7.05 12.93
C THR A 92 -0.05 -6.99 13.07
N GLN A 93 -0.80 -6.99 11.97
CA GLN A 93 -2.27 -7.00 11.98
C GLN A 93 -2.85 -8.40 12.22
N THR A 94 -2.25 -9.44 11.64
CA THR A 94 -2.78 -10.82 11.72
C THR A 94 -2.23 -11.60 12.90
N ASP A 95 -1.00 -11.32 13.32
CA ASP A 95 -0.35 -11.96 14.46
C ASP A 95 0.37 -10.94 15.36
N PRO A 96 -0.39 -10.08 16.05
CA PRO A 96 0.18 -9.09 16.97
C PRO A 96 0.84 -9.71 18.20
N LYS A 97 0.63 -11.00 18.47
CA LYS A 97 1.25 -11.70 19.62
C LYS A 97 2.71 -12.06 19.30
N THR A 98 2.97 -12.52 18.08
CA THR A 98 4.33 -12.84 17.63
C THR A 98 5.03 -11.58 17.10
N PHE A 99 4.29 -10.65 16.49
CA PHE A 99 4.82 -9.42 15.89
C PHE A 99 4.12 -8.19 16.50
N PRO A 100 4.48 -7.80 17.73
CA PRO A 100 3.84 -6.67 18.40
C PRO A 100 4.19 -5.33 17.76
N THR A 101 5.33 -5.25 17.07
CA THR A 101 5.76 -4.02 16.39
C THR A 101 6.20 -4.28 14.95
N MET A 102 6.13 -3.23 14.15
CA MET A 102 6.60 -3.23 12.77
C MET A 102 8.10 -3.57 12.67
N THR A 103 8.89 -3.11 13.63
CA THR A 103 10.33 -3.39 13.70
C THR A 103 10.61 -4.88 13.88
N ASP A 104 9.87 -5.56 14.76
CA ASP A 104 10.04 -7.00 15.00
C ASP A 104 9.68 -7.81 13.75
N ALA A 105 8.62 -7.41 13.06
CA ALA A 105 8.20 -8.03 11.81
C ALA A 105 9.24 -7.83 10.70
N LEU A 106 9.78 -6.62 10.54
CA LEU A 106 10.83 -6.31 9.56
C LEU A 106 12.12 -7.10 9.83
N GLN A 107 12.58 -7.15 11.09
CA GLN A 107 13.76 -7.95 11.45
C GLN A 107 13.59 -9.44 11.12
N LYS A 108 12.40 -9.97 11.35
CA LYS A 108 12.10 -11.37 11.00
C LYS A 108 12.11 -11.58 9.48
N LEU A 109 11.51 -10.67 8.72
CA LEU A 109 11.49 -10.72 7.26
C LEU A 109 12.90 -10.60 6.66
N ASP A 110 13.72 -9.68 7.16
CA ASP A 110 15.14 -9.52 6.77
C ASP A 110 15.90 -10.85 6.92
N THR A 111 15.71 -11.53 8.06
CA THR A 111 16.33 -12.84 8.33
C THR A 111 15.82 -13.92 7.36
N LEU A 112 14.50 -14.01 7.17
CA LEU A 112 13.90 -15.00 6.27
C LEU A 112 14.28 -14.78 4.81
N ARG A 113 14.48 -13.52 4.41
CA ARG A 113 14.89 -13.15 3.06
C ARG A 113 16.35 -13.46 2.78
N ALA A 114 17.21 -13.44 3.79
CA ALA A 114 18.60 -13.90 3.66
C ALA A 114 18.66 -15.43 3.42
N GLU A 115 17.70 -16.19 3.95
CA GLU A 115 17.69 -17.65 3.93
C GLU A 115 16.85 -18.27 2.80
N LYS A 116 15.89 -17.52 2.22
CA LYS A 116 14.85 -18.09 1.34
C LYS A 116 14.57 -17.21 0.13
N GLU A 117 14.75 -17.80 -1.06
CA GLU A 117 14.51 -17.13 -2.32
C GLU A 117 13.00 -16.96 -2.58
N GLY A 118 12.52 -15.71 -2.48
CA GLY A 118 11.20 -15.27 -2.90
C GLY A 118 10.17 -15.07 -1.78
N TRP A 119 9.35 -14.03 -1.93
CA TRP A 119 8.30 -13.64 -0.98
C TRP A 119 7.24 -14.72 -0.74
N GLY A 120 6.96 -15.55 -1.75
CA GLY A 120 5.99 -16.63 -1.68
C GLY A 120 6.45 -17.75 -0.77
N ARG A 121 7.77 -18.03 -0.75
CA ARG A 121 8.33 -19.01 0.18
C ARG A 121 8.30 -18.50 1.61
N ILE A 122 8.60 -17.22 1.82
CA ILE A 122 8.50 -16.56 3.13
C ILE A 122 7.05 -16.61 3.63
N ALA A 123 6.08 -16.21 2.80
CA ALA A 123 4.66 -16.23 3.16
C ALA A 123 4.17 -17.64 3.50
N LYS A 124 4.56 -18.64 2.72
CA LYS A 124 4.24 -20.05 2.98
C LYS A 124 4.79 -20.53 4.32
N ASP A 125 6.05 -20.22 4.60
CA ASP A 125 6.71 -20.66 5.83
C ASP A 125 6.17 -19.95 7.08
N MET A 126 5.68 -18.72 6.90
CA MET A 126 4.98 -17.96 7.94
C MET A 126 3.48 -18.27 8.01
N GLY A 127 2.95 -19.09 7.10
CA GLY A 127 1.56 -19.52 7.10
C GLY A 127 0.54 -18.46 6.69
N PHE A 128 0.94 -17.43 5.94
CA PHE A 128 0.03 -16.38 5.44
C PHE A 128 -0.02 -16.31 3.91
N LYS A 129 -1.04 -15.64 3.37
CA LYS A 129 -1.24 -15.48 1.92
C LYS A 129 -0.64 -14.15 1.43
N LEU A 130 -0.07 -14.16 0.23
CA LEU A 130 0.47 -12.94 -0.39
C LEU A 130 -0.60 -12.01 -0.96
N GLY A 131 -1.82 -12.47 -1.21
CA GLY A 131 -2.91 -11.64 -1.74
C GLY A 131 -3.12 -10.28 -1.05
N PRO A 132 -3.25 -10.21 0.30
CA PRO A 132 -3.34 -8.96 1.04
C PRO A 132 -2.12 -8.06 0.88
N VAL A 133 -0.92 -8.64 0.84
CA VAL A 133 0.35 -7.92 0.64
C VAL A 133 0.39 -7.29 -0.75
N VAL A 134 0.01 -8.05 -1.78
CA VAL A 134 -0.11 -7.52 -3.15
C VAL A 134 -1.09 -6.36 -3.19
N SER A 135 -2.24 -6.50 -2.54
CA SER A 135 -3.26 -5.45 -2.50
C SER A 135 -2.75 -4.18 -1.81
N ALA A 136 -2.06 -4.33 -0.68
CA ALA A 136 -1.47 -3.21 0.04
C ALA A 136 -0.38 -2.52 -0.80
N ALA A 137 0.51 -3.29 -1.41
CA ALA A 137 1.57 -2.74 -2.24
C ALA A 137 1.04 -2.02 -3.49
N GLU A 138 -0.03 -2.51 -4.12
CA GLU A 138 -0.64 -1.78 -5.24
C GLU A 138 -1.35 -0.51 -4.81
N HIS A 139 -2.00 -0.52 -3.65
CA HIS A 139 -2.54 0.71 -3.07
C HIS A 139 -1.42 1.74 -2.86
N THR A 140 -0.33 1.33 -2.23
CA THR A 140 0.82 2.22 -2.01
C THR A 140 1.46 2.69 -3.32
N ARG A 141 1.51 1.84 -4.35
CA ARG A 141 1.96 2.25 -5.70
C ARG A 141 1.12 3.39 -6.25
N ILE A 142 -0.20 3.31 -6.12
CA ILE A 142 -1.13 4.36 -6.58
C ILE A 142 -0.86 5.67 -5.85
N GLU A 143 -0.66 5.63 -4.53
CA GLU A 143 -0.35 6.82 -3.74
C GLU A 143 1.02 7.41 -4.10
N LEU A 144 2.04 6.57 -4.31
CA LEU A 144 3.33 7.01 -4.83
C LEU A 144 3.19 7.73 -6.17
N ILE A 145 2.45 7.15 -7.12
CA ILE A 145 2.24 7.80 -8.44
C ILE A 145 1.50 9.13 -8.29
N ARG A 146 0.46 9.19 -7.44
CA ARG A 146 -0.30 10.42 -7.19
C ARG A 146 0.63 11.52 -6.66
N ASP A 147 1.45 11.23 -5.67
CA ASP A 147 2.32 12.23 -5.04
C ASP A 147 3.49 12.62 -5.97
N LEU A 148 4.01 11.69 -6.76
CA LEU A 148 5.00 11.99 -7.79
C LEU A 148 4.43 12.93 -8.86
N GLN A 149 3.19 12.71 -9.30
CA GLN A 149 2.50 13.61 -10.24
C GLN A 149 2.20 14.98 -9.62
N ALA A 150 1.83 15.02 -8.34
CA ALA A 150 1.61 16.27 -7.62
C ALA A 150 2.89 17.09 -7.51
N ALA A 151 4.03 16.44 -7.24
CA ALA A 151 5.35 17.08 -7.21
C ALA A 151 5.82 17.59 -8.59
N GLU A 152 5.36 16.96 -9.68
CA GLU A 152 5.68 17.38 -11.06
C GLU A 152 4.84 18.56 -11.56
N ARG A 153 3.65 18.76 -11.01
CA ARG A 153 2.85 19.94 -11.31
C ARG A 153 3.48 21.11 -10.56
N PRO A 154 4.21 22.03 -11.23
CA PRO A 154 4.64 23.24 -10.54
C PRO A 154 3.39 23.93 -10.00
N ALA A 155 3.52 24.64 -8.88
CA ALA A 155 2.56 25.55 -8.29
C ALA A 155 2.14 26.71 -9.23
N LYS A 156 1.76 26.40 -10.47
CA LYS A 156 1.33 27.32 -11.53
C LYS A 156 -0.10 27.83 -11.30
N MET A 157 -0.72 27.53 -10.16
CA MET A 157 -1.98 28.16 -9.75
C MET A 157 -1.80 29.23 -8.67
N GLU A 158 -0.61 29.43 -8.08
CA GLU A 158 -0.44 30.46 -7.05
C GLU A 158 -0.13 31.88 -7.62
N LYS A 159 0.20 32.00 -8.90
CA LYS A 159 0.58 33.29 -9.52
C LYS A 159 -0.28 33.70 -10.72
N VAL A 160 -1.58 33.41 -10.70
CA VAL A 160 -2.56 33.99 -11.65
C VAL A 160 -3.87 34.43 -10.94
N GLU A 161 -3.82 34.74 -9.65
CA GLU A 161 -4.92 35.49 -8.98
C GLU A 161 -4.40 36.78 -8.31
N ARG A 162 -3.34 37.35 -8.90
CA ARG A 162 -2.97 38.75 -8.72
C ARG A 162 -2.86 39.41 -10.09
N VAL A 163 -3.85 39.16 -10.96
CA VAL A 163 -4.14 40.08 -12.05
C VAL A 163 -4.85 41.25 -11.39
N ASP A 164 -4.08 42.30 -11.18
CA ASP A 164 -4.52 43.70 -11.14
C ASP A 164 -5.96 43.84 -11.64
N ARG A 165 -6.91 44.13 -10.74
CA ARG A 165 -8.02 44.97 -11.15
C ARG A 165 -7.36 46.29 -11.55
N PRO A 166 -7.34 46.69 -12.82
CA PRO A 166 -7.02 48.07 -13.12
C PRO A 166 -8.03 48.92 -12.36
N ASP A 167 -7.49 49.80 -11.51
CA ASP A 167 -8.24 50.82 -10.79
C ASP A 167 -9.29 51.39 -11.73
N ARG A 168 -10.55 51.23 -11.33
CA ARG A 168 -11.71 51.76 -12.05
C ARG A 168 -11.42 53.25 -12.24
N PRO A 169 -11.27 53.76 -13.48
CA PRO A 169 -11.01 55.17 -13.67
C PRO A 169 -12.14 55.93 -13.00
N GLN A 170 -11.81 56.76 -12.01
CA GLN A 170 -12.79 57.64 -11.36
C GLN A 170 -13.44 58.43 -12.48
N ARG A 171 -14.76 58.22 -12.63
CA ARG A 171 -15.59 58.91 -13.59
C ARG A 171 -15.32 60.41 -13.43
N PRO A 172 -14.82 61.11 -14.46
CA PRO A 172 -14.58 62.54 -14.36
C PRO A 172 -15.88 63.23 -13.95
N GLU A 173 -15.84 64.02 -12.89
CA GLU A 173 -16.91 64.93 -12.49
C GLU A 173 -17.24 65.80 -13.71
N ARG A 174 -18.39 65.54 -14.32
CA ARG A 174 -18.85 66.34 -15.44
C ARG A 174 -19.23 67.70 -14.87
N PRO A 175 -18.56 68.78 -15.30
CA PRO A 175 -18.65 70.08 -14.66
C PRO A 175 -20.06 70.68 -14.78
N GLU A 176 -20.52 71.29 -13.70
CA GLU A 176 -21.58 72.29 -13.72
C GLU A 176 -21.19 73.41 -14.68
N ARG A 177 -21.99 73.69 -15.72
CA ARG A 177 -22.31 75.07 -16.11
C ARG A 177 -23.26 75.22 -17.30
N ILE A 178 -24.17 76.18 -17.10
CA ILE A 178 -24.78 77.13 -18.04
C ILE A 178 -26.08 76.69 -18.73
N GLU A 179 -27.16 76.99 -18.00
CA GLU A 179 -28.26 77.92 -18.34
C GLU A 179 -28.62 78.25 -19.81
N ARG A 180 -29.96 78.16 -20.04
CA ARG A 180 -30.87 78.99 -20.88
C ARG A 180 -30.92 78.74 -22.41
N PRO A 181 -31.98 79.22 -23.11
CA PRO A 181 -33.42 79.34 -22.77
C PRO A 181 -34.38 78.92 -23.93
N HIS A 182 -35.69 79.09 -23.69
CA HIS A 182 -36.80 79.30 -24.63
C HIS A 182 -37.33 78.14 -25.49
N ARG A 183 -38.57 77.70 -25.20
CA ARG A 183 -39.76 78.14 -25.97
C ARG A 183 -41.03 77.96 -25.16
#